data_AF-A0AA35X6S1-F1
#
_entry.id   AF-A0AA35X6S1-F1
#
_cell.length_a   1.000
_cell.length_b   1.000
_cell.length_c   1.000
_cell.angle_alpha   90.00
_cell.angle_beta   90.00
_cell.angle_gamma   90.00
#
_symmetry.space_group_name_H-M   'P 1'
#
loop_
_entity.id
_entity.type
_entity.pdbx_description
1 polymer ?
#
loop_
_entity_poly.entity_id
_entity_poly.type
_entity_poly.pdbx_seq_one_letter_code
_entity_poly.pdbx_strand_id
1 'polypeptide(L)'
;MGLVLLGIGSVGVAGGTLTATGLSGAAMQLFTHGTITGLLFLAVGLVYEKAHTRYIPDLGGLAGRMPFVAAAMLIAGLASLGLPGLSGFVSELLVFLGAYRAYDWPTVLAVLGIVLAAGYILWMMERTFFGPPRERFADLTDASLVEAAPLALMVVCIIGVGIYPSLLTDMFDTALEPMVGHQRRLTGNECPRRICNLTFYDLGQAFNLVQDGSGGEASILIGSISVDRFALFFNFLVTGAAALVVLASTEYVKLMPRFRGEYFGPLLFSATGMMLLAAATELITIYVALELTSLPIAALAAFLMSGRSSEAGM
;
A
#
# COMPACT_ATOMS: atom_id res chain seq x y z
N MET A 1 -2.47 -3.05 -2.16
CA MET A 1 -3.08 -3.46 -0.87
C MET A 1 -3.76 -4.83 -0.91
N GLY A 2 -4.44 -5.24 -2.00
CA GLY A 2 -5.06 -6.58 -2.08
C GLY A 2 -4.12 -7.76 -1.80
N LEU A 3 -2.87 -7.70 -2.29
CA LEU A 3 -1.83 -8.71 -1.99
C LEU A 3 -1.48 -8.81 -0.49
N VAL A 4 -1.56 -7.71 0.26
CA VAL A 4 -1.32 -7.71 1.71
C VAL A 4 -2.41 -8.51 2.41
N LEU A 5 -3.67 -8.30 2.05
CA LEU A 5 -4.81 -9.05 2.60
C LEU A 5 -4.70 -10.54 2.27
N LEU A 6 -4.29 -10.87 1.04
CA LEU A 6 -4.03 -12.25 0.64
C LEU A 6 -2.92 -12.89 1.48
N GLY A 7 -1.83 -12.15 1.74
CA GLY A 7 -0.71 -12.60 2.57
C GLY A 7 -1.11 -12.83 4.03
N ILE A 8 -1.81 -11.86 4.65
CA ILE A 8 -2.31 -11.99 6.03
C ILE A 8 -3.33 -13.14 6.13
N GLY A 9 -4.26 -13.25 5.18
CA GLY A 9 -5.28 -14.30 5.16
C GLY A 9 -4.75 -15.71 4.91
N SER A 10 -3.49 -15.85 4.45
CA SER A 10 -2.84 -17.15 4.26
C SER A 10 -2.30 -17.76 5.56
N VAL A 11 -2.22 -16.97 6.64
CA VAL A 11 -1.68 -17.43 7.94
C VAL A 11 -2.61 -18.47 8.55
N GLY A 12 -2.19 -19.73 8.51
CA GLY A 12 -2.89 -20.86 9.13
C GLY A 12 -3.59 -21.83 8.16
N VAL A 13 -3.68 -21.49 6.87
CA VAL A 13 -4.40 -22.31 5.88
C VAL A 13 -3.47 -23.20 5.04
N ALA A 14 -2.15 -22.96 5.08
CA ALA A 14 -1.16 -23.72 4.33
C ALA A 14 -1.00 -25.18 4.81
N GLY A 15 -1.86 -26.08 4.31
CA GLY A 15 -1.71 -27.53 4.46
C GLY A 15 -1.76 -28.04 5.92
N GLY A 16 -2.44 -27.32 6.82
CA GLY A 16 -2.51 -27.67 8.24
C GLY A 16 -1.27 -27.29 9.06
N THR A 17 -0.29 -26.59 8.47
CA THR A 17 0.90 -26.09 9.18
C THR A 17 0.92 -24.56 9.17
N LEU A 18 1.15 -23.95 10.34
CA LEU A 18 1.25 -22.49 10.47
C LEU A 18 2.57 -21.98 9.88
N THR A 19 2.51 -21.52 8.63
CA THR A 19 3.62 -20.87 7.93
C THR A 19 3.53 -19.36 8.04
N ALA A 20 4.59 -18.73 8.55
CA ALA A 20 4.72 -17.27 8.66
C ALA A 20 5.01 -16.58 7.32
N THR A 21 5.36 -17.34 6.27
CA THR A 21 5.88 -16.81 5.00
C THR A 21 4.97 -15.79 4.34
N GLY A 22 3.65 -16.01 4.34
CA GLY A 22 2.68 -15.06 3.78
C GLY A 22 2.55 -13.78 4.59
N LEU A 23 2.74 -13.86 5.92
CA LEU A 23 2.71 -12.70 6.82
C LEU A 23 3.99 -11.86 6.68
N SER A 24 5.16 -12.51 6.61
CA SER A 24 6.43 -11.84 6.32
C SER A 24 6.39 -11.17 4.94
N GLY A 25 5.80 -11.84 3.94
CA GLY A 25 5.54 -11.25 2.63
C GLY A 25 4.59 -10.06 2.67
N ALA A 26 3.52 -10.12 3.47
CA ALA A 26 2.59 -9.01 3.64
C ALA A 26 3.26 -7.79 4.31
N ALA A 27 4.04 -8.02 5.36
CA ALA A 27 4.83 -6.98 6.02
C ALA A 27 5.84 -6.36 5.05
N MET A 28 6.53 -7.19 4.28
CA MET A 28 7.41 -6.75 3.21
C MET A 28 6.67 -5.90 2.18
N GLN A 29 5.50 -6.34 1.71
CA GLN A 29 4.69 -5.63 0.71
C GLN A 29 4.23 -4.25 1.21
N LEU A 30 3.93 -4.09 2.50
CA LEU A 30 3.60 -2.78 3.07
C LEU A 30 4.78 -1.81 2.96
N PHE A 31 5.99 -2.27 3.26
CA PHE A 31 7.21 -1.48 3.14
C PHE A 31 7.57 -1.18 1.67
N THR A 32 7.58 -2.20 0.81
CA THR A 32 7.99 -2.04 -0.60
C THR A 32 6.99 -1.20 -1.37
N HIS A 33 5.69 -1.42 -1.19
CA HIS A 33 4.67 -0.58 -1.80
C HIS A 33 4.81 0.87 -1.34
N GLY A 34 5.03 1.12 -0.05
CA GLY A 34 5.24 2.48 0.48
C GLY A 34 6.41 3.21 -0.18
N THR A 35 7.57 2.55 -0.31
CA THR A 35 8.74 3.13 -0.97
C THR A 35 8.54 3.36 -2.47
N ILE A 36 7.91 2.41 -3.18
CA ILE A 36 7.61 2.52 -4.62
C ILE A 36 6.59 3.64 -4.88
N THR A 37 5.48 3.67 -4.15
CA THR A 37 4.48 4.74 -4.33
C THR A 37 5.02 6.10 -3.91
N GLY A 38 5.87 6.16 -2.87
CA GLY A 38 6.55 7.39 -2.47
C GLY A 38 7.42 7.94 -3.60
N LEU A 39 8.20 7.08 -4.27
CA LEU A 39 9.00 7.47 -5.44
C LEU A 39 8.13 7.95 -6.61
N LEU A 40 7.03 7.24 -6.92
CA LEU A 40 6.08 7.65 -7.95
C LEU A 40 5.50 9.04 -7.67
N PHE A 41 5.04 9.30 -6.45
CA PHE A 41 4.45 10.58 -6.08
C PHE A 41 5.47 11.72 -6.07
N LEU A 42 6.70 11.47 -5.60
CA LEU A 42 7.77 12.47 -5.66
C LEU A 42 8.09 12.86 -7.10
N ALA A 43 8.23 11.87 -7.99
CA ALA A 43 8.56 12.13 -9.37
C ALA A 43 7.41 12.79 -10.15
N VAL A 44 6.16 12.34 -9.95
CA VAL A 44 4.98 13.01 -10.53
C VAL A 44 4.84 14.44 -10.01
N GLY A 45 5.12 14.68 -8.72
CA GLY A 45 5.15 16.02 -8.13
C GLY A 45 6.13 16.95 -8.85
N LEU A 46 7.35 16.48 -9.12
CA LEU A 46 8.35 17.25 -9.87
C LEU A 46 7.99 17.46 -11.34
N VAL A 47 7.39 16.45 -11.99
CA VAL A 47 6.86 16.62 -13.35
C VAL A 47 5.77 17.70 -13.36
N TYR A 48 4.88 17.71 -12.38
CA TYR A 48 3.84 18.73 -12.27
C TYR A 48 4.41 20.13 -11.98
N GLU A 49 5.41 20.23 -11.10
CA GLU A 49 6.07 21.49 -10.76
C GLU A 49 6.70 22.14 -12.00
N LYS A 50 7.31 21.35 -12.90
CA LYS A 50 7.99 21.89 -14.09
C LYS A 50 7.07 21.99 -15.32
N ALA A 51 6.20 21.01 -15.55
CA ALA A 51 5.34 20.97 -16.74
C ALA A 51 3.98 21.66 -16.55
N HIS A 52 3.58 21.93 -15.30
CA HIS A 52 2.28 22.51 -14.91
C HIS A 52 1.06 21.83 -15.53
N THR A 53 1.17 20.54 -15.84
CA THR A 53 0.06 19.74 -16.33
C THR A 53 0.19 18.30 -15.83
N ARG A 54 -0.95 17.71 -15.50
CA ARG A 54 -1.11 16.30 -15.13
C ARG A 54 -1.84 15.49 -16.21
N TYR A 55 -2.25 16.14 -17.30
CA TYR A 55 -3.06 15.51 -18.32
C TYR A 55 -2.17 14.71 -19.28
N ILE A 56 -2.23 13.37 -19.19
CA ILE A 56 -1.36 12.45 -19.94
C ILE A 56 -1.32 12.75 -21.45
N PRO A 57 -2.44 13.05 -22.15
CA PRO A 57 -2.40 13.35 -23.59
C PRO A 57 -1.62 14.61 -23.98
N ASP A 58 -1.43 15.54 -23.03
CA ASP A 58 -0.64 16.75 -23.24
C ASP A 58 0.86 16.51 -23.00
N LEU A 59 1.22 15.43 -22.30
CA LEU A 59 2.59 15.04 -21.98
C LEU A 59 3.20 14.20 -23.13
N GLY A 60 4.53 14.24 -23.26
CA GLY A 60 5.24 13.45 -24.27
C GLY A 60 6.71 13.84 -24.40
N GLY A 61 7.57 12.83 -24.57
CA GLY A 61 9.01 12.99 -24.79
C GLY A 61 9.78 13.61 -23.63
N LEU A 62 9.26 13.53 -22.40
CA LEU A 62 9.92 14.10 -21.22
C LEU A 62 11.25 13.43 -20.88
N ALA A 63 11.49 12.18 -21.29
CA ALA A 63 12.74 11.48 -21.02
C ALA A 63 13.97 12.21 -21.57
N GLY A 64 13.84 12.90 -22.70
CA GLY A 64 14.93 13.69 -23.28
C GLY A 64 15.23 14.99 -22.55
N ARG A 65 14.31 15.47 -21.70
CA ARG A 65 14.42 16.76 -20.97
C ARG A 65 14.68 16.58 -19.49
N MET A 66 14.07 15.57 -18.88
CA MET A 66 14.17 15.25 -17.46
C MET A 66 14.64 13.79 -17.27
N PRO A 67 15.84 13.43 -17.74
CA PRO A 67 16.30 12.04 -17.74
C PRO A 67 16.40 11.42 -16.34
N PHE A 68 16.76 12.18 -15.30
CA PHE A 68 16.84 11.67 -13.94
C PHE A 68 15.44 11.33 -13.38
N VAL A 69 14.48 12.23 -13.57
CA VAL A 69 13.08 11.99 -13.16
C VAL A 69 12.46 10.84 -13.96
N ALA A 70 12.76 10.75 -15.26
CA ALA A 70 12.32 9.64 -16.11
C ALA A 70 12.90 8.29 -15.64
N ALA A 71 14.18 8.25 -15.28
CA ALA A 71 14.82 7.05 -14.75
C ALA A 71 14.22 6.64 -13.38
N ALA A 72 14.02 7.60 -12.48
CA ALA A 72 13.37 7.36 -11.20
C ALA A 72 11.95 6.81 -11.37
N MET A 73 11.14 7.39 -12.27
CA MET A 73 9.80 6.90 -12.62
C MET A 73 9.84 5.49 -13.22
N LEU A 74 10.81 5.23 -14.09
CA LEU A 74 10.97 3.91 -14.70
C LEU A 74 11.33 2.85 -13.65
N ILE A 75 12.27 3.14 -12.74
CA ILE A 75 12.65 2.22 -11.66
C ILE A 75 11.45 1.96 -10.74
N ALA A 76 10.73 2.99 -10.33
CA ALA A 76 9.50 2.83 -9.55
C ALA A 76 8.44 2.00 -10.28
N GLY A 77 8.22 2.29 -11.57
CA GLY A 77 7.30 1.54 -12.41
C GLY A 77 7.69 0.07 -12.45
N LEU A 78 8.93 -0.25 -12.83
CA LEU A 78 9.44 -1.62 -12.89
C LEU A 78 9.40 -2.33 -11.52
N ALA A 79 9.67 -1.62 -10.43
CA ALA A 79 9.55 -2.17 -9.08
C ALA A 79 8.10 -2.55 -8.76
N SER A 80 7.13 -1.73 -9.19
CA SER A 80 5.70 -2.00 -9.04
C SER A 80 5.21 -3.17 -9.90
N LEU A 81 5.96 -3.58 -10.92
CA LEU A 81 5.61 -4.73 -11.78
C LEU A 81 6.25 -6.04 -11.31
N GLY A 82 6.95 -6.02 -10.17
CA GLY A 82 7.65 -7.18 -9.66
C GLY A 82 8.87 -7.55 -10.51
N LEU A 83 9.62 -6.58 -11.05
CA LEU A 83 10.88 -6.90 -11.74
C LEU A 83 11.89 -7.53 -10.77
N PRO A 84 12.48 -8.70 -11.10
CA PRO A 84 13.50 -9.32 -10.27
C PRO A 84 14.68 -8.37 -9.99
N GLY A 85 15.14 -8.35 -8.75
CA GLY A 85 16.20 -7.46 -8.28
C GLY A 85 15.71 -6.11 -7.71
N LEU A 86 14.41 -5.83 -7.77
CA LEU A 86 13.77 -4.71 -7.09
C LEU A 86 12.93 -5.20 -5.90
N SER A 87 12.72 -4.33 -4.92
CA SER A 87 12.06 -4.68 -3.66
C SER A 87 10.65 -5.28 -3.86
N GLY A 88 9.88 -4.77 -4.82
CA GLY A 88 8.51 -5.24 -5.10
C GLY A 88 8.42 -6.72 -5.49
N PHE A 89 9.41 -7.25 -6.21
CA PHE A 89 9.42 -8.68 -6.58
C PHE A 89 9.52 -9.58 -5.35
N VAL A 90 10.38 -9.22 -4.38
CA VAL A 90 10.62 -10.05 -3.20
C VAL A 90 9.36 -10.15 -2.35
N SER A 91 8.69 -9.03 -2.11
CA SER A 91 7.46 -8.99 -1.33
C SER A 91 6.33 -9.78 -1.98
N GLU A 92 6.12 -9.59 -3.28
CA GLU A 92 5.07 -10.30 -4.03
C GLU A 92 5.33 -11.81 -4.07
N LEU A 93 6.59 -12.22 -4.29
CA LEU A 93 6.96 -13.64 -4.30
C LEU A 93 6.68 -14.31 -2.95
N LEU A 94 7.04 -13.66 -1.83
CA LEU A 94 6.79 -14.19 -0.49
C LEU A 94 5.29 -14.31 -0.19
N VAL A 95 4.49 -13.32 -0.60
CA VAL A 95 3.02 -13.39 -0.51
C VAL A 95 2.50 -14.57 -1.32
N PHE A 96 2.93 -14.74 -2.56
CA PHE A 96 2.45 -15.84 -3.40
C PHE A 96 2.87 -17.22 -2.88
N LEU A 97 4.09 -17.36 -2.34
CA LEU A 97 4.54 -18.62 -1.74
C LEU A 97 3.68 -19.03 -0.53
N GLY A 98 3.26 -18.06 0.28
CA GLY A 98 2.36 -18.28 1.42
C GLY A 98 0.92 -18.53 0.96
N ALA A 99 0.42 -17.68 0.06
CA ALA A 99 -0.96 -17.69 -0.40
C ALA A 99 -1.29 -18.89 -1.28
N TYR A 100 -0.39 -19.35 -2.15
CA TYR A 100 -0.66 -20.47 -3.04
C TYR A 100 -0.99 -21.74 -2.25
N ARG A 101 -0.25 -22.01 -1.16
CA ARG A 101 -0.51 -23.17 -0.30
C ARG A 101 -1.84 -23.10 0.45
N ALA A 102 -2.38 -21.90 0.63
CA ALA A 102 -3.64 -21.65 1.31
C ALA A 102 -4.83 -21.63 0.33
N TYR A 103 -4.65 -20.96 -0.81
CA TYR A 103 -5.68 -20.61 -1.78
C TYR A 103 -5.12 -20.73 -3.20
N ASP A 104 -5.17 -21.91 -3.79
CA ASP A 104 -4.61 -22.16 -5.14
C ASP A 104 -5.21 -21.22 -6.20
N TRP A 105 -6.54 -21.28 -6.40
CA TRP A 105 -7.21 -20.54 -7.47
C TRP A 105 -7.26 -19.01 -7.24
N PRO A 106 -7.56 -18.50 -6.03
CA PRO A 106 -7.49 -17.06 -5.76
C PRO A 106 -6.09 -16.47 -5.96
N THR A 107 -5.03 -17.22 -5.66
CA THR A 107 -3.65 -16.77 -5.87
C THR A 107 -3.36 -16.60 -7.36
N VAL A 108 -3.83 -17.52 -8.21
CA VAL A 108 -3.69 -17.40 -9.68
C VAL A 108 -4.41 -16.15 -10.20
N LEU A 109 -5.61 -15.85 -9.69
CA LEU A 109 -6.33 -14.61 -10.03
C LEU A 109 -5.60 -13.36 -9.54
N ALA A 110 -4.94 -13.41 -8.39
CA ALA A 110 -4.15 -12.29 -7.88
C ALA A 110 -2.92 -12.00 -8.78
N VAL A 111 -2.27 -13.03 -9.31
CA VAL A 111 -1.15 -12.88 -10.26
C VAL A 111 -1.61 -12.20 -11.56
N LEU A 112 -2.81 -12.50 -12.05
CA LEU A 112 -3.39 -11.78 -13.20
C LEU A 112 -3.53 -10.26 -12.94
N GLY A 113 -3.75 -9.86 -11.68
CA GLY A 113 -3.76 -8.45 -11.29
C GLY A 113 -2.43 -7.73 -11.56
N ILE A 114 -1.30 -8.41 -11.41
CA ILE A 114 0.03 -7.85 -11.73
C ILE A 114 0.15 -7.56 -13.23
N VAL A 115 -0.40 -8.42 -14.08
CA VAL A 115 -0.38 -8.22 -15.54
C VAL A 115 -1.16 -6.96 -15.92
N LEU A 116 -2.32 -6.74 -15.29
CA LEU A 116 -3.09 -5.51 -15.50
C LEU A 116 -2.32 -4.29 -14.98
N ALA A 117 -1.61 -4.43 -13.85
CA ALA A 117 -0.74 -3.39 -13.32
C ALA A 117 0.39 -3.01 -14.28
N ALA A 118 1.02 -4.01 -14.89
CA ALA A 118 2.00 -3.82 -15.96
C ALA A 118 1.43 -3.06 -17.15
N GLY A 119 0.24 -3.43 -17.59
CA GLY A 119 -0.45 -2.78 -18.70
C GLY A 119 -0.59 -1.27 -18.49
N TYR A 120 -1.19 -0.84 -17.37
CA TYR A 120 -1.44 0.60 -17.18
C TYR A 120 -0.17 1.40 -16.84
N ILE A 121 0.80 0.83 -16.11
CA ILE A 121 2.05 1.53 -15.77
C ILE A 121 2.89 1.75 -17.02
N LEU A 122 3.09 0.70 -17.84
CA LEU A 122 3.86 0.82 -19.07
C LEU A 122 3.18 1.76 -20.07
N TRP A 123 1.86 1.68 -20.19
CA TRP A 123 1.07 2.61 -21.01
C TRP A 123 1.25 4.08 -20.58
N MET A 124 1.24 4.34 -19.27
CA MET A 124 1.47 5.68 -18.72
C MET A 124 2.91 6.15 -18.97
N MET A 125 3.90 5.28 -18.76
CA MET A 125 5.32 5.57 -18.97
C MET A 125 5.62 5.89 -20.44
N GLU A 126 5.09 5.09 -21.36
CA GLU A 126 5.24 5.31 -22.80
C GLU A 126 4.73 6.70 -23.19
N ARG A 127 3.48 7.03 -22.86
CA ARG A 127 2.88 8.31 -23.27
C ARG A 127 3.53 9.53 -22.63
N THR A 128 3.92 9.42 -21.37
CA THR A 128 4.43 10.57 -20.60
C THR A 128 5.90 10.85 -20.92
N PHE A 129 6.74 9.81 -20.97
CA PHE A 129 8.20 9.97 -21.05
C PHE A 129 8.77 9.62 -22.42
N PHE A 130 8.28 8.56 -23.07
CA PHE A 130 8.88 8.01 -24.30
C PHE A 130 8.11 8.35 -25.58
N GLY A 131 6.96 9.02 -25.46
CA GLY A 131 6.16 9.48 -26.60
C GLY A 131 6.83 10.58 -27.42
N PRO A 132 6.19 11.06 -28.50
CA PRO A 132 6.74 12.10 -29.35
C PRO A 132 6.98 13.40 -28.55
N PRO A 133 8.15 14.04 -28.70
CA PRO A 133 8.47 15.25 -27.97
C PRO A 133 7.56 16.40 -28.40
N ARG A 134 7.13 17.21 -27.43
CA ARG A 134 6.31 18.40 -27.66
C ARG A 134 7.17 19.66 -27.51
N GLU A 135 7.00 20.62 -28.42
CA GLU A 135 7.71 21.90 -28.37
C GLU A 135 7.42 22.69 -27.08
N ARG A 136 6.21 22.54 -26.51
CA ARG A 136 5.82 23.15 -25.24
C ARG A 136 6.77 22.84 -24.08
N PHE A 137 7.46 21.70 -24.13
CA PHE A 137 8.37 21.24 -23.07
C PHE A 137 9.84 21.41 -23.46
N ALA A 138 10.12 22.21 -24.49
CA ALA A 138 11.48 22.37 -25.00
C ALA A 138 12.42 23.12 -24.06
N ASP A 139 11.91 23.82 -23.05
CA ASP A 139 12.75 24.57 -22.10
C ASP A 139 12.73 23.96 -20.69
N LEU A 140 12.20 22.73 -20.54
CA LEU A 140 12.21 22.04 -19.26
C LEU A 140 13.63 21.68 -18.83
N THR A 141 13.90 21.92 -17.55
CA THR A 141 15.13 21.51 -16.86
C THR A 141 14.88 20.24 -16.05
N ASP A 142 15.92 19.44 -15.87
CA ASP A 142 15.83 18.25 -15.00
C ASP A 142 15.78 18.63 -13.51
N ALA A 143 15.68 17.64 -12.64
CA ALA A 143 15.71 17.81 -11.20
C ALA A 143 16.98 18.53 -10.72
N SER A 144 16.81 19.54 -9.86
CA SER A 144 17.94 20.14 -9.14
C SER A 144 18.52 19.13 -8.12
N LEU A 145 19.74 19.37 -7.61
CA LEU A 145 20.36 18.45 -6.63
C LEU A 145 19.51 18.25 -5.36
N VAL A 146 18.75 19.28 -4.98
CA VAL A 146 17.87 19.23 -3.81
C VAL A 146 16.62 18.39 -4.11
N GLU A 147 16.07 18.52 -5.32
CA GLU A 147 14.93 17.72 -5.80
C GLU A 147 15.33 16.25 -6.06
N ALA A 148 16.56 16.02 -6.48
CA ALA A 148 17.10 14.71 -6.80
C ALA A 148 17.42 13.87 -5.54
N ALA A 149 17.74 14.50 -4.43
CA ALA A 149 18.08 13.82 -3.18
C ALA A 149 16.97 12.86 -2.66
N PRO A 150 15.70 13.28 -2.51
CA PRO A 150 14.64 12.38 -2.06
C PRO A 150 14.31 11.28 -3.08
N LEU A 151 14.38 11.57 -4.38
CA LEU A 151 14.23 10.57 -5.45
C LEU A 151 15.32 9.50 -5.35
N ALA A 152 16.59 9.93 -5.25
CA ALA A 152 17.74 9.04 -5.13
C ALA A 152 17.65 8.17 -3.88
N LEU A 153 17.24 8.74 -2.74
CA LEU A 153 17.06 8.00 -1.49
C LEU A 153 16.06 6.85 -1.66
N MET A 154 14.89 7.13 -2.26
CA MET A 154 13.87 6.09 -2.49
C MET A 154 14.36 5.03 -3.48
N VAL A 155 15.05 5.42 -4.56
CA VAL A 155 15.66 4.48 -5.51
C VAL A 155 16.65 3.54 -4.82
N VAL A 156 17.52 4.09 -3.97
CA VAL A 156 18.49 3.31 -3.18
C VAL A 156 17.77 2.34 -2.24
N CYS A 157 16.69 2.75 -1.57
CA CYS A 157 15.89 1.85 -0.75
C CYS A 157 15.28 0.71 -1.57
N ILE A 158 14.69 1.00 -2.73
CA ILE A 158 14.04 -0.01 -3.59
C ILE A 158 15.07 -1.03 -4.11
N ILE A 159 16.22 -0.58 -4.59
CA ILE A 159 17.26 -1.46 -5.14
C ILE A 159 17.96 -2.21 -4.01
N GLY A 160 18.35 -1.52 -2.93
CA GLY A 160 19.07 -2.12 -1.81
C GLY A 160 18.28 -3.26 -1.17
N VAL A 161 16.97 -3.05 -0.96
CA VAL A 161 16.07 -4.07 -0.43
C VAL A 161 15.79 -5.18 -1.46
N GLY A 162 15.76 -4.86 -2.75
CA GLY A 162 15.61 -5.86 -3.81
C GLY A 162 16.81 -6.80 -3.93
N ILE A 163 18.03 -6.30 -3.72
CA ILE A 163 19.27 -7.09 -3.78
C ILE A 163 19.50 -7.84 -2.47
N TYR A 164 19.27 -7.21 -1.33
CA TYR A 164 19.54 -7.77 -0.01
C TYR A 164 18.30 -7.73 0.90
N PRO A 165 17.31 -8.63 0.66
CA PRO A 165 16.05 -8.60 1.37
C PRO A 165 16.15 -9.04 2.83
N SER A 166 17.18 -9.83 3.20
CA SER A 166 17.42 -10.29 4.57
C SER A 166 17.53 -9.15 5.57
N LEU A 167 17.96 -7.95 5.14
CA LEU A 167 17.98 -6.76 5.99
C LEU A 167 16.64 -6.48 6.65
N LEU A 168 15.53 -6.69 5.94
CA LEU A 168 14.19 -6.42 6.43
C LEU A 168 13.45 -7.70 6.82
N THR A 169 13.63 -8.79 6.07
CA THR A 169 12.91 -10.03 6.39
C THR A 169 13.32 -10.59 7.75
N ASP A 170 14.59 -10.49 8.15
CA ASP A 170 15.04 -10.99 9.46
C ASP A 170 14.42 -10.17 10.61
N MET A 171 14.28 -8.84 10.41
CA MET A 171 13.60 -7.96 11.35
C MET A 171 12.11 -8.29 11.45
N PHE A 172 11.44 -8.52 10.31
CA PHE A 172 10.04 -8.90 10.29
C PHE A 172 9.81 -10.26 10.90
N ASP A 173 10.61 -11.27 10.58
CA ASP A 173 10.48 -12.61 11.15
C ASP A 173 10.60 -12.59 12.67
N THR A 174 11.56 -11.82 13.22
CA THR A 174 11.71 -11.63 14.68
C THR A 174 10.47 -10.97 15.30
N ALA A 175 9.86 -10.00 14.62
CA ALA A 175 8.66 -9.31 15.10
C ALA A 175 7.38 -10.14 14.98
N LEU A 176 7.31 -11.02 13.97
CA LEU A 176 6.12 -11.82 13.65
C LEU A 176 6.11 -13.18 14.37
N GLU A 177 7.27 -13.71 14.77
CA GLU A 177 7.38 -14.99 15.47
C GLU A 177 6.49 -15.10 16.74
N PRO A 178 6.38 -14.06 17.60
CA PRO A 178 5.46 -14.09 18.74
C PRO A 178 3.99 -14.16 18.33
N MET A 179 3.61 -13.49 17.23
CA MET A 179 2.23 -13.47 16.72
C MET A 179 1.83 -14.85 16.18
N VAL A 180 2.71 -15.46 15.38
CA VAL A 180 2.51 -16.82 14.88
C VAL A 180 2.56 -17.84 16.02
N GLY A 181 3.43 -17.63 17.01
CA GLY A 181 3.51 -18.45 18.21
C GLY A 181 2.24 -18.39 19.07
N HIS A 182 1.62 -17.21 19.20
CA HIS A 182 0.33 -17.07 19.87
C HIS A 182 -0.77 -17.80 19.10
N GLN A 183 -0.82 -17.65 17.77
CA GLN A 183 -1.80 -18.33 16.93
C GLN A 183 -1.65 -19.86 16.96
N ARG A 184 -0.42 -20.39 16.99
CA ARG A 184 -0.12 -21.82 17.22
C ARG A 184 -0.69 -22.35 18.54
N ARG A 185 -0.66 -21.54 19.60
CA ARG A 185 -1.23 -21.94 20.90
C ARG A 185 -2.75 -22.00 20.87
N LEU A 186 -3.40 -21.08 20.15
CA LEU A 186 -4.86 -21.04 20.05
C LEU A 186 -5.44 -22.16 19.17
N THR A 187 -4.77 -22.49 18.07
CA THR A 187 -5.28 -23.45 17.08
C THR A 187 -4.76 -24.87 17.28
N GLY A 188 -3.76 -25.08 18.15
CA GLY A 188 -2.95 -26.29 18.11
C GLY A 188 -2.11 -26.34 16.82
N ASN A 189 -1.09 -27.19 16.76
CA ASN A 189 -0.26 -27.32 15.54
C ASN A 189 -1.04 -27.82 14.29
N GLU A 190 -2.35 -28.04 14.41
CA GLU A 190 -3.24 -28.49 13.34
C GLU A 190 -4.39 -27.50 13.21
N CYS A 191 -4.45 -26.72 12.12
CA CYS A 191 -5.66 -25.97 11.82
C CYS A 191 -6.71 -26.95 11.27
N PRO A 192 -7.89 -27.13 11.92
CA PRO A 192 -8.88 -28.10 11.47
C PRO A 192 -9.30 -27.79 10.03
N ARG A 193 -9.12 -28.76 9.13
CA ARG A 193 -9.43 -28.68 7.69
C ARG A 193 -10.82 -28.10 7.35
N ARG A 194 -11.79 -28.19 8.26
CA ARG A 194 -13.12 -27.57 8.11
C ARG A 194 -13.13 -26.06 8.32
N ILE A 195 -12.37 -25.53 9.29
CA ILE A 195 -12.29 -24.09 9.60
C ILE A 195 -11.44 -23.35 8.54
N CYS A 196 -10.41 -24.01 7.98
CA CYS A 196 -9.61 -23.49 6.86
C CYS A 196 -10.40 -23.30 5.55
N ASN A 197 -11.41 -24.14 5.29
CA ASN A 197 -12.28 -24.02 4.12
C ASN A 197 -13.46 -23.06 4.33
N LEU A 198 -13.71 -22.65 5.57
CA LEU A 198 -14.85 -21.81 5.98
C LEU A 198 -14.66 -20.32 5.62
N THR A 199 -13.43 -19.88 5.32
CA THR A 199 -13.13 -18.46 5.08
C THR A 199 -13.56 -17.91 3.71
N PHE A 200 -13.96 -18.76 2.77
CA PHE A 200 -14.47 -18.30 1.46
C PHE A 200 -15.81 -18.92 1.04
N TYR A 201 -16.18 -20.11 1.53
CA TYR A 201 -17.40 -20.79 1.09
C TYR A 201 -18.67 -20.35 1.82
N ASP A 202 -18.57 -19.53 2.86
CA ASP A 202 -19.69 -19.32 3.78
C ASP A 202 -20.11 -17.87 4.02
N LEU A 203 -20.28 -17.13 2.92
CA LEU A 203 -21.16 -15.95 2.91
C LEU A 203 -22.66 -16.31 3.14
N GLY A 204 -23.00 -17.61 3.25
CA GLY A 204 -24.33 -18.13 3.50
C GLY A 204 -24.68 -18.38 4.97
N GLN A 205 -23.72 -18.72 5.84
CA GLN A 205 -23.98 -19.05 7.26
C GLN A 205 -23.64 -17.92 8.22
N ALA A 206 -23.14 -16.77 7.74
CA ALA A 206 -22.99 -15.55 8.54
C ALA A 206 -24.32 -15.03 9.14
N PHE A 207 -25.47 -15.65 8.79
CA PHE A 207 -26.78 -15.33 9.35
C PHE A 207 -27.20 -16.18 10.57
N ASN A 208 -26.43 -17.20 10.98
CA ASN A 208 -26.83 -18.13 12.05
C ASN A 208 -25.88 -18.18 13.26
N LEU A 209 -25.36 -17.03 13.71
CA LEU A 209 -24.64 -16.91 14.99
C LEU A 209 -25.33 -15.90 15.94
N VAL A 210 -26.65 -16.04 16.09
CA VAL A 210 -27.43 -15.37 17.16
C VAL A 210 -28.13 -16.38 18.08
N GLN A 211 -27.94 -17.69 17.87
CA GLN A 211 -28.49 -18.70 18.78
C GLN A 211 -27.46 -19.79 19.07
N ASP A 212 -26.64 -19.59 20.10
CA ASP A 212 -26.77 -20.42 21.28
C ASP A 212 -26.28 -19.66 22.51
N GLY A 213 -27.16 -19.54 23.50
CA GLY A 213 -26.92 -18.75 24.70
C GLY A 213 -26.63 -19.67 25.88
N SER A 214 -25.39 -19.67 26.36
CA SER A 214 -25.06 -19.79 27.79
C SER A 214 -23.54 -19.86 27.98
N GLY A 215 -22.91 -18.75 28.38
CA GLY A 215 -21.53 -18.80 28.88
C GLY A 215 -20.71 -17.53 28.67
N GLY A 216 -21.04 -16.44 29.36
CA GLY A 216 -20.08 -15.38 29.74
C GLY A 216 -19.06 -14.90 28.69
N GLU A 217 -19.43 -14.74 27.43
CA GLU A 217 -18.51 -14.26 26.40
C GLU A 217 -18.36 -12.74 26.47
N ALA A 218 -17.13 -12.30 26.72
CA ALA A 218 -16.74 -10.89 26.61
C ALA A 218 -17.12 -10.38 25.22
N SER A 219 -17.75 -9.21 25.15
CA SER A 219 -18.20 -8.63 23.88
C SER A 219 -17.09 -8.65 22.84
N ILE A 220 -17.44 -9.04 21.61
CA ILE A 220 -16.59 -9.03 20.39
C ILE A 220 -15.86 -7.68 20.21
N LEU A 221 -16.40 -6.60 20.78
CA LEU A 221 -15.82 -5.26 20.79
C LEU A 221 -14.79 -4.99 21.89
N ILE A 222 -14.85 -5.63 23.05
CA ILE A 222 -14.04 -5.30 24.25
C ILE A 222 -12.58 -5.75 24.11
N GLY A 223 -12.28 -6.66 23.19
CA GLY A 223 -10.90 -7.10 22.84
C GLY A 223 -10.38 -6.61 21.50
N SER A 224 -11.15 -5.79 20.77
CA SER A 224 -10.91 -5.47 19.36
C SER A 224 -9.84 -4.38 19.11
N ILE A 225 -9.47 -3.66 20.16
CA ILE A 225 -8.48 -2.59 20.14
C ILE A 225 -7.51 -2.82 21.31
N SER A 226 -6.23 -3.02 21.01
CA SER A 226 -5.18 -3.09 22.01
C SER A 226 -4.28 -1.87 21.94
N VAL A 227 -4.13 -1.15 23.05
CA VAL A 227 -3.19 -0.03 23.18
C VAL A 227 -1.93 -0.54 23.86
N ASP A 228 -0.98 -1.03 23.07
CA ASP A 228 0.33 -1.47 23.53
C ASP A 228 1.43 -0.49 23.10
N ARG A 229 2.70 -0.80 23.42
CA ARG A 229 3.84 0.04 23.04
C ARG A 229 4.00 0.16 21.52
N PHE A 230 3.59 -0.87 20.78
CA PHE A 230 3.61 -0.88 19.33
C PHE A 230 2.59 0.12 18.77
N ALA A 231 1.32 0.00 19.18
CA ALA A 231 0.25 0.92 18.80
C ALA A 231 0.59 2.37 19.18
N LEU A 232 1.14 2.60 20.38
CA LEU A 232 1.57 3.93 20.81
C LEU A 232 2.68 4.50 19.91
N PHE A 233 3.71 3.70 19.59
CA PHE A 233 4.78 4.13 18.70
C PHE A 233 4.24 4.56 17.33
N PHE A 234 3.39 3.74 16.71
CA PHE A 234 2.79 4.06 15.41
C PHE A 234 1.82 5.24 15.50
N ASN A 235 1.05 5.38 16.58
CA ASN A 235 0.17 6.54 16.77
C ASN A 235 0.96 7.85 16.88
N PHE A 236 2.10 7.86 17.58
CA PHE A 236 2.99 9.01 17.61
C PHE A 236 3.61 9.29 16.24
N LEU A 237 4.05 8.25 15.52
CA LEU A 237 4.60 8.37 14.17
C LEU A 237 3.57 8.96 13.19
N VAL A 238 2.36 8.40 13.16
CA VAL A 238 1.26 8.85 12.29
C VAL A 238 0.84 10.27 12.63
N THR A 239 0.74 10.62 13.92
CA THR A 239 0.43 11.99 14.35
C THR A 239 1.52 12.97 13.93
N GLY A 240 2.80 12.60 14.08
CA GLY A 240 3.93 13.42 13.63
C GLY A 240 3.95 13.61 12.12
N ALA A 241 3.70 12.54 11.36
CA ALA A 241 3.60 12.60 9.90
C ALA A 241 2.40 13.45 9.45
N ALA A 242 1.23 13.27 10.06
CA ALA A 242 0.04 14.08 9.77
C ALA A 242 0.29 15.56 10.07
N ALA A 243 0.94 15.89 11.19
CA ALA A 243 1.31 17.27 11.52
C ALA A 243 2.28 17.86 10.48
N LEU A 244 3.29 17.11 10.05
CA LEU A 244 4.24 17.54 9.02
C LEU A 244 3.53 17.77 7.67
N VAL A 245 2.65 16.87 7.27
CA VAL A 245 1.85 17.01 6.04
C VAL A 245 0.94 18.22 6.11
N VAL A 246 0.28 18.47 7.26
CA VAL A 246 -0.53 19.66 7.47
C VAL A 246 0.31 20.92 7.30
N LEU A 247 1.49 21.00 7.93
CA LEU A 247 2.41 22.14 7.81
C LEU A 247 2.87 22.37 6.36
N ALA A 248 3.31 21.30 5.68
CA ALA A 248 3.76 21.36 4.29
C ALA A 248 2.62 21.75 3.32
N SER A 249 1.38 21.34 3.62
CA SER A 249 0.22 21.62 2.77
C SER A 249 -0.31 23.07 2.86
N THR A 250 0.18 23.88 3.81
CA THR A 250 -0.35 25.24 4.03
C THR A 250 -0.24 26.15 2.82
N GLU A 251 0.80 26.01 2.00
CA GLU A 251 0.94 26.76 0.74
C GLU A 251 0.04 26.20 -0.36
N TYR A 252 -0.08 24.88 -0.45
CA TYR A 252 -0.94 24.21 -1.41
C TYR A 252 -2.43 24.56 -1.22
N VAL A 253 -2.91 24.57 0.02
CA VAL A 253 -4.30 24.92 0.35
C VAL A 253 -4.63 26.38 0.02
N LYS A 254 -3.65 27.28 0.00
CA LYS A 254 -3.88 28.69 -0.42
C LYS A 254 -4.33 28.77 -1.89
N LEU A 255 -3.91 27.83 -2.73
CA LEU A 255 -4.28 27.74 -4.15
C LEU A 255 -5.74 27.26 -4.36
N MET A 256 -6.42 26.76 -3.31
CA MET A 256 -7.80 26.27 -3.38
C MET A 256 -8.76 27.18 -2.59
N PRO A 257 -9.25 28.28 -3.17
CA PRO A 257 -10.05 29.26 -2.42
C PRO A 257 -11.43 28.74 -1.96
N ARG A 258 -11.97 27.68 -2.57
CA ARG A 258 -13.35 27.22 -2.32
C ARG A 258 -13.50 26.19 -1.20
N PHE A 259 -12.45 25.42 -0.88
CA PHE A 259 -12.54 24.25 0.03
C PHE A 259 -11.43 24.18 1.09
N ARG A 260 -10.90 25.33 1.52
CA ARG A 260 -9.72 25.39 2.42
C ARG A 260 -9.88 24.62 3.73
N GLY A 261 -11.06 24.69 4.35
CA GLY A 261 -11.35 23.99 5.61
C GLY A 261 -11.67 22.51 5.42
N GLU A 262 -12.23 22.14 4.27
CA GLU A 262 -12.65 20.78 3.96
C GLU A 262 -11.47 19.88 3.63
N TYR A 263 -10.34 20.41 3.15
CA TYR A 263 -9.12 19.61 2.89
C TYR A 263 -8.58 18.92 4.16
N PHE A 264 -8.56 19.62 5.30
CA PHE A 264 -7.97 19.08 6.53
C PHE A 264 -8.85 18.01 7.20
N GLY A 265 -10.16 18.03 6.98
CA GLY A 265 -11.10 17.07 7.58
C GLY A 265 -10.82 15.61 7.16
N PRO A 266 -10.92 15.27 5.86
CA PRO A 266 -10.59 13.95 5.33
C PRO A 266 -9.13 13.55 5.60
N LEU A 267 -8.19 14.49 5.59
CA LEU A 267 -6.78 14.22 5.89
C LEU A 267 -6.60 13.70 7.33
N LEU A 268 -7.17 14.41 8.32
CA LEU A 268 -7.11 14.01 9.72
C LEU A 268 -7.96 12.77 10.00
N PHE A 269 -9.08 12.61 9.30
CA PHE A 269 -9.94 11.44 9.42
C PHE A 269 -9.24 10.17 8.89
N SER A 270 -8.53 10.28 7.76
CA SER A 270 -7.67 9.21 7.25
C SER A 270 -6.53 8.85 8.21
N ALA A 271 -5.88 9.87 8.81
CA ALA A 271 -4.86 9.67 9.83
C ALA A 271 -5.40 8.95 11.07
N THR A 272 -6.63 9.26 11.48
CA THR A 272 -7.32 8.55 12.57
C THR A 272 -7.56 7.08 12.21
N GLY A 273 -7.93 6.79 10.97
CA GLY A 273 -8.02 5.41 10.46
C GLY A 273 -6.69 4.65 10.55
N MET A 274 -5.57 5.29 10.22
CA MET A 274 -4.24 4.68 10.34
C MET A 274 -3.84 4.44 11.80
N MET A 275 -4.22 5.33 12.72
CA MET A 275 -4.02 5.13 14.15
C MET A 275 -4.86 3.97 14.69
N LEU A 276 -6.11 3.84 14.22
CA LEU A 276 -6.97 2.70 14.56
C LEU A 276 -6.38 1.39 14.02
N LEU A 277 -5.83 1.39 12.81
CA LEU A 277 -5.19 0.23 12.20
C LEU A 277 -4.03 -0.30 13.04
N ALA A 278 -3.22 0.60 13.62
CA ALA A 278 -2.09 0.22 14.47
C ALA A 278 -2.52 -0.41 15.81
N ALA A 279 -3.74 -0.15 16.26
CA ALA A 279 -4.29 -0.69 17.50
C ALA A 279 -5.24 -1.88 17.27
N ALA A 280 -5.51 -2.23 16.00
CA ALA A 280 -6.48 -3.26 15.64
C ALA A 280 -5.93 -4.67 15.87
N THR A 281 -6.67 -5.48 16.63
CA THR A 281 -6.33 -6.89 16.91
C THR A 281 -7.17 -7.87 16.09
N GLU A 282 -8.33 -7.42 15.61
CA GLU A 282 -9.32 -8.24 14.91
C GLU A 282 -9.46 -7.85 13.44
N LEU A 283 -9.79 -8.83 12.59
CA LEU A 283 -9.91 -8.63 11.13
C LEU A 283 -10.97 -7.58 10.77
N ILE A 284 -12.09 -7.54 11.51
CA ILE A 284 -13.16 -6.55 11.30
C ILE A 284 -12.66 -5.13 11.62
N THR A 285 -11.91 -4.96 12.71
CA THR A 285 -11.33 -3.66 13.08
C THR A 285 -10.27 -3.23 12.07
N ILE A 286 -9.45 -4.17 11.58
CA ILE A 286 -8.49 -3.92 10.49
C ILE A 286 -9.23 -3.44 9.24
N TYR A 287 -10.31 -4.12 8.83
CA TYR A 287 -11.12 -3.73 7.68
C TYR A 287 -11.73 -2.34 7.86
N VAL A 288 -12.37 -2.08 9.00
CA VAL A 288 -12.94 -0.76 9.31
C VAL A 288 -11.87 0.32 9.28
N ALA A 289 -10.68 0.05 9.86
CA ALA A 289 -9.57 0.98 9.84
C ALA A 289 -9.07 1.27 8.41
N LEU A 290 -8.96 0.23 7.56
CA LEU A 290 -8.58 0.38 6.15
C LEU A 290 -9.60 1.22 5.37
N GLU A 291 -10.90 1.01 5.57
CA GLU A 291 -11.96 1.82 4.96
C GLU A 291 -11.94 3.27 5.47
N LEU A 292 -11.72 3.45 6.78
CA LEU A 292 -11.60 4.77 7.40
C LEU A 292 -10.36 5.53 6.89
N THR A 293 -9.32 4.82 6.48
CA THR A 293 -8.14 5.42 5.84
C THR A 293 -8.36 5.67 4.35
N SER A 294 -8.98 4.75 3.62
CA SER A 294 -9.04 4.77 2.15
C SER A 294 -10.11 5.73 1.60
N LEU A 295 -11.34 5.71 2.14
CA LEU A 295 -12.45 6.53 1.65
C LEU A 295 -12.16 8.04 1.73
N PRO A 296 -11.55 8.57 2.80
CA PRO A 296 -11.24 9.99 2.88
C PRO A 296 -10.08 10.39 1.96
N ILE A 297 -9.14 9.47 1.70
CA ILE A 297 -8.08 9.68 0.70
C ILE A 297 -8.68 9.74 -0.70
N ALA A 298 -9.63 8.85 -1.02
CA ALA A 298 -10.36 8.90 -2.28
C ALA A 298 -11.15 10.20 -2.43
N ALA A 299 -11.80 10.66 -1.35
CA ALA A 299 -12.46 11.96 -1.32
C ALA A 299 -11.47 13.10 -1.59
N LEU A 300 -10.27 13.10 -0.98
CA LEU A 300 -9.21 14.09 -1.23
C LEU A 300 -8.77 14.14 -2.69
N ALA A 301 -8.62 12.98 -3.32
CA ALA A 301 -8.30 12.92 -4.76
C ALA A 301 -9.44 13.53 -5.60
N ALA A 302 -10.69 13.35 -5.19
CA ALA A 302 -11.85 13.86 -5.92
C ALA A 302 -12.05 15.39 -5.84
N PHE A 303 -11.49 16.09 -4.85
CA PHE A 303 -11.73 17.54 -4.62
C PHE A 303 -11.34 18.44 -5.82
N LEU A 304 -10.39 18.01 -6.64
CA LEU A 304 -9.90 18.76 -7.81
C LEU A 304 -10.33 18.11 -9.13
N MET A 305 -11.34 17.24 -9.12
CA MET A 305 -11.85 16.65 -10.34
C MET A 305 -12.45 17.74 -11.23
N SER A 306 -11.86 17.88 -12.42
CA SER A 306 -12.41 18.66 -13.53
C SER A 306 -12.77 17.70 -14.66
N GLY A 307 -13.56 18.13 -15.64
CA GLY A 307 -13.91 17.29 -16.81
C GLY A 307 -12.72 16.84 -17.67
N ARG A 308 -11.49 17.28 -17.36
CA ARG A 308 -10.23 16.85 -17.99
C ARG A 308 -9.33 16.02 -17.06
N SER A 309 -9.72 15.81 -15.80
CA SER A 309 -8.92 15.01 -14.86
C SER A 309 -9.04 13.53 -15.23
N SER A 310 -7.91 12.89 -15.53
CA SER A 310 -7.78 11.44 -15.78
C SER A 310 -8.04 10.56 -14.54
N GLU A 311 -8.40 11.17 -13.41
CA GLU A 311 -8.81 10.53 -12.15
C GLU A 311 -10.28 10.08 -12.16
N ALA A 312 -11.02 10.27 -13.27
CA ALA A 312 -12.43 9.90 -13.42
C ALA A 312 -12.72 8.38 -13.40
N GLY A 313 -11.76 7.54 -13.00
CA GLY A 313 -11.87 6.08 -13.01
C GLY A 313 -11.25 5.38 -11.80
N MET A 314 -11.05 6.06 -10.67
CA MET A 314 -10.89 5.37 -9.38
C MET A 314 -12.25 4.98 -8.80
#